data_AF-A0A1I0G9Y5-F1
#
_entry.id   AF-A0A1I0G9Y5-F1
#
_cell.length_a   1.000
_cell.length_b   1.000
_cell.length_c   1.000
_cell.angle_alpha   90.00
_cell.angle_beta   90.00
_cell.angle_gamma   90.00
#
_symmetry.space_group_name_H-M   'P 1'
#
loop_
_entity.id
_entity.type
_entity.pdbx_description
1 polymer ?
#
loop_
_entity_poly.entity_id
_entity_poly.type
_entity_poly.pdbx_seq_one_letter_code
_entity_poly.pdbx_strand_id
1 'polypeptide(L)' 'MNGLSTDTELSEQKGLTNILVGLVGAVRNPTAHAPKVKWEMTEQDALDILSLVSFVHRKLDLARKVKCAVEEHQ' A
#
# COMPACT_ATOMS: atom_id res chain seq x y z
N MET A 1 1.19 -9.10 -7.52
CA MET A 1 1.42 -9.71 -6.18
C MET A 1 1.66 -11.21 -6.34
N ASN A 2 2.58 -11.75 -5.53
CA ASN A 2 3.28 -13.03 -5.68
C ASN A 2 2.47 -14.24 -5.16
N GLY A 3 3.07 -15.45 -5.16
CA GLY A 3 2.37 -16.70 -4.85
C GLY A 3 2.20 -17.00 -3.37
N LEU A 4 2.78 -16.17 -2.48
CA LEU A 4 2.79 -16.37 -1.02
C LEU A 4 3.27 -17.76 -0.57
N SER A 5 4.08 -18.43 -1.39
CA SER A 5 4.51 -19.82 -1.18
C SER A 5 5.84 -19.90 -0.43
N THR A 6 6.59 -18.81 -0.38
CA THR A 6 7.87 -18.71 0.34
C THR A 6 7.85 -17.58 1.37
N ASP A 7 8.69 -17.69 2.39
CA ASP A 7 8.85 -16.62 3.40
C ASP A 7 9.28 -15.29 2.78
N THR A 8 10.08 -15.32 1.71
CA THR A 8 10.46 -14.13 0.95
C THR A 8 9.24 -13.47 0.32
N GLU A 9 8.41 -14.23 -0.39
CA GLU A 9 7.19 -13.71 -1.02
C GLU A 9 6.22 -13.13 0.02
N LEU A 10 6.08 -13.80 1.16
CA LEU A 10 5.25 -13.35 2.28
C LEU A 10 5.78 -12.05 2.89
N SER A 11 7.09 -11.94 3.07
CA SER A 11 7.76 -10.73 3.59
C SER A 11 7.62 -9.55 2.63
N GLU A 12 7.77 -9.78 1.32
CA GLU A 12 7.56 -8.74 0.30
C GLU A 12 6.12 -8.20 0.33
N GLN A 13 5.13 -9.08 0.45
CA GLN A 13 3.73 -8.67 0.51
C GLN A 13 3.42 -7.89 1.79
N LYS A 14 3.99 -8.30 2.94
CA LYS A 14 3.89 -7.55 4.19
C LYS A 14 4.53 -6.16 4.07
N GLY A 15 5.71 -6.06 3.46
CA GLY A 15 6.37 -4.79 3.19
C GLY A 15 5.53 -3.85 2.34
N LEU A 16 4.96 -4.36 1.23
CA LEU A 16 4.07 -3.59 0.36
C LEU A 16 2.81 -3.11 1.10
N THR A 17 2.25 -3.94 1.98
CA THR A 17 1.08 -3.60 2.81
C THR A 17 1.42 -2.45 3.77
N ASN A 18 2.58 -2.50 4.43
CA ASN A 18 3.01 -1.44 5.35
C ASN A 18 3.18 -0.09 4.64
N ILE A 19 3.75 -0.10 3.43
CA ILE A 19 3.88 1.12 2.60
C ILE A 19 2.50 1.69 2.27
N LEU A 20 1.55 0.85 1.86
CA LEU A 20 0.17 1.26 1.54
C LEU A 20 -0.55 1.88 2.75
N VAL A 21 -0.45 1.24 3.91
CA VAL A 21 -1.05 1.74 5.15
C VAL A 21 -0.42 3.08 5.55
N GLY A 22 0.91 3.17 5.49
CA GLY A 22 1.64 4.42 5.77
C GLY A 22 1.26 5.56 4.82
N LEU A 23 1.15 5.27 3.52
CA LEU A 23 0.75 6.24 2.50
C LEU A 23 -0.65 6.80 2.75
N VAL A 24 -1.62 5.91 3.01
CA VAL A 24 -3.00 6.34 3.33
C VAL A 24 -3.04 7.10 4.65
N GLY A 25 -2.22 6.73 5.64
CA GLY A 25 -2.08 7.46 6.90
C GLY A 25 -1.50 8.86 6.74
N ALA A 26 -0.49 9.03 5.88
CA ALA A 26 0.18 10.30 5.62
C ALA A 26 -0.69 11.27 4.80
N VAL A 27 -1.47 10.75 3.85
CA VAL A 27 -2.35 11.56 2.98
C VAL A 27 -3.70 11.87 3.64
N ARG A 28 -4.15 11.05 4.60
CA ARG A 28 -5.34 11.38 5.39
C ARG A 28 -5.05 12.62 6.23
N ASN A 29 -5.72 13.71 5.90
CA ASN A 29 -5.77 14.94 6.70
C ASN A 29 -6.04 14.63 8.20
N PRO A 30 -5.05 14.75 9.10
CA PRO A 30 -5.25 14.52 10.53
C PRO A 30 -6.17 15.58 11.18
N THR A 31 -6.29 16.75 10.53
CA THR A 31 -7.05 17.90 11.00
C THR A 31 -8.32 18.09 10.16
N ALA A 32 -9.25 17.13 10.24
CA ALA A 32 -10.61 17.30 9.70
C ALA A 32 -11.36 18.49 10.30
N HIS A 33 -10.88 19.04 11.42
CA HIS A 33 -11.42 20.21 12.12
C HIS A 33 -10.74 21.54 11.75
N ALA A 34 -9.68 21.55 10.93
CA ALA A 34 -9.04 22.79 10.48
C ALA A 34 -9.43 23.09 9.01
N PRO A 35 -9.57 24.38 8.61
CA PRO A 35 -9.96 24.74 7.25
C PRO A 35 -9.01 24.10 6.23
N LYS A 36 -9.59 23.52 5.16
CA LYS A 36 -8.99 22.73 4.07
C LYS A 36 -7.81 23.36 3.29
N VAL A 37 -7.18 24.44 3.77
CA VAL A 37 -6.39 25.37 2.94
C VAL A 37 -4.87 25.24 3.10
N LYS A 38 -4.34 24.48 4.07
CA LYS A 38 -2.88 24.33 4.23
C LYS A 38 -2.44 22.89 4.41
N TRP A 39 -2.66 22.06 3.38
CA TRP A 39 -1.72 20.95 3.21
C TRP A 39 -0.46 21.57 2.60
N GLU A 40 0.52 21.91 3.43
CA GLU A 40 1.83 22.45 3.03
C GLU A 40 2.64 21.34 2.35
N MET A 41 2.14 20.83 1.23
CA MET A 41 2.80 19.83 0.41
C MET A 41 3.42 20.55 -0.78
N THR A 42 4.72 20.32 -0.98
CA THR A 42 5.39 20.86 -2.17
C THR A 42 4.91 20.13 -3.42
N GLU A 43 5.03 20.75 -4.59
CA GLU A 43 4.74 20.08 -5.86
C GLU A 43 5.55 18.79 -6.01
N GLN A 44 6.83 18.80 -5.58
CA GLN A 44 7.72 17.65 -5.62
C GLN A 44 7.19 16.50 -4.75
N ASP A 45 6.81 16.78 -3.50
CA ASP A 45 6.22 15.77 -2.61
C ASP A 45 4.93 15.18 -3.21
N ALA A 46 4.12 16.02 -3.85
CA ALA A 46 2.90 15.57 -4.52
C ALA A 46 3.21 14.60 -5.67
N LEU A 47 4.21 14.93 -6.50
CA LEU A 47 4.65 14.08 -7.61
C LEU A 47 5.24 12.75 -7.12
N ASP A 48 6.01 12.77 -6.03
CA ASP A 48 6.58 11.57 -5.43
C ASP A 48 5.50 10.66 -4.83
N ILE A 49 4.51 11.25 -4.15
CA ILE A 49 3.33 10.52 -3.66
C ILE A 49 2.56 9.90 -4.82
N LEU A 50 2.29 10.66 -5.90
CA LEU A 50 1.61 10.12 -7.08
C LEU A 50 2.41 9.04 -7.78
N SER A 51 3.74 9.16 -7.80
CA SER A 51 4.64 8.14 -8.33
C SER A 51 4.60 6.86 -7.50
N LEU A 52 4.55 6.98 -6.18
CA LEU A 52 4.41 5.85 -5.27
C LEU A 52 3.04 5.17 -5.43
N VAL A 53 1.96 5.94 -5.52
CA VAL A 53 0.61 5.42 -5.84
C VAL A 53 0.64 4.65 -7.17
N SER A 54 1.25 5.23 -8.20
CA SER A 54 1.37 4.60 -9.51
C SER A 54 2.17 3.29 -9.47
N PHE A 55 3.23 3.24 -8.67
CA PHE A 55 4.02 2.02 -8.45
C PHE A 55 3.19 0.92 -7.78
N VAL A 56 2.47 1.27 -6.72
CA VAL A 56 1.60 0.34 -5.99
C VAL A 56 0.50 -0.21 -6.91
N HIS A 57 -0.14 0.64 -7.72
CA HIS A 57 -1.14 0.21 -8.69
C HIS A 57 -0.59 -0.84 -9.66
N ARG A 58 0.60 -0.64 -10.24
CA ARG A 58 1.23 -1.64 -11.12
C ARG A 58 1.49 -2.97 -10.42
N LYS A 59 1.84 -2.95 -9.12
CA LYS A 59 2.05 -4.18 -8.33
C LYS A 59 0.73 -4.91 -8.04
N LEU A 60 -0.35 -4.16 -7.85
CA LEU A 60 -1.71 -4.66 -7.64
C LEU A 60 -2.34 -5.22 -8.92
N ASP A 61 -2.09 -4.61 -10.08
CA ASP A 61 -2.58 -5.13 -11.37
C ASP A 61 -2.04 -6.53 -11.66
N LEU A 62 -0.83 -6.82 -11.19
CA LEU A 62 -0.20 -8.14 -11.27
C LEU A 62 -0.64 -9.08 -10.13
N ALA A 63 -1.63 -8.72 -9.31
CA ALA A 63 -2.09 -9.56 -8.21
C ALA A 63 -2.87 -10.77 -8.71
N ARG A 64 -2.50 -11.96 -8.19
CA ARG A 64 -3.26 -13.19 -8.39
C ARG A 64 -4.02 -13.53 -7.10
N LYS A 65 -5.24 -14.04 -7.26
CA LYS A 65 -5.96 -14.68 -6.16
C LYS A 65 -5.23 -15.97 -5.80
N VAL A 66 -4.64 -16.01 -4.60
CA VAL A 66 -4.11 -17.24 -4.02
C VAL A 66 -5.28 -17.95 -3.35
N LYS A 67 -5.50 -19.23 -3.66
CA LYS A 67 -6.46 -20.05 -2.90
C LYS A 67 -5.77 -20.42 -1.59
N CYS A 68 -6.39 -20.04 -0.47
CA CYS A 68 -5.96 -20.54 0.82
C CYS A 68 -6.29 -22.03 0.86
N ALA A 69 -5.29 -22.91 0.85
CA ALA A 69 -5.50 -24.29 1.24
C ALA A 69 -5.69 -24.28 2.75
N VAL A 70 -6.92 -24.44 3.22
CA VAL A 70 -7.17 -24.76 4.62
C VAL A 70 -6.70 -26.19 4.77
N GLU A 71 -5.54 -26.39 5.39
CA GLU A 71 -5.13 -27.72 5.83
C GLU A 71 -6.11 -28.16 6.92
N GLU A 72 -7.07 -29.00 6.53
CA GLU A 72 -7.91 -29.73 7.46
C GLU A 72 -7.02 -30.71 8.22
N HIS A 73 -6.61 -30.33 9.44
CA HIS A 73 -6.03 -31.27 10.39
C HIS A 73 -7.13 -32.24 10.84
N GLN A 74 -7.00 -33.49 10.39
CA GLN A 74 -7.69 -34.66 10.94
C GLN A 74 -7.12 -35.04 12.31
#